data_AF-A0A379T371-F1
#
_entry.id   AF-A0A379T371-F1
#
_cell.length_a   1.000
_cell.length_b   1.000
_cell.length_c   1.000
_cell.angle_alpha   90.00
_cell.angle_beta   90.00
_cell.angle_gamma   90.00
#
_symmetry.space_group_name_H-M   'P 1'
#
loop_
_entity.id
_entity.type
_entity.pdbx_description
1 polymer ?
#
loop_
_entity_poly.entity_id
_entity_poly.type
_entity_poly.pdbx_seq_one_letter_code
_entity_poly.pdbx_strand_id
1 'polypeptide(L)'
;MFNSSMYLPYTLFEPVTRFNDDSAGDMQCGDMGEEELLALGLNDISEKVDPYRLIRYPFPHPGGIDRYFGSSTSGIKISHRECVDILFTEMKELAGMFSFYGEYRFLIEELIGHFRYGNGSPFYNQQLNSAFHKRINKNIKDSPLFIIKDCIQIEFKKNTRKIYLPTILHKIKTNLLGSHLAKFNNLEDRINGLGICVHDIAAQKITLTNFQKYAIGLSATLHFVAQDHFGLDVADIKNKLYREFRFFRIWCFLLRHRDFAFKPFFTNFNTITRIGSY
;
A
#
# COMPACT_ATOMS: atom_id res chain seq x y z
N MET A 1 -16.07 9.82 40.81
CA MET A 1 -17.00 8.92 40.09
C MET A 1 -17.09 9.36 38.64
N PHE A 2 -16.64 8.53 37.71
CA PHE A 2 -16.86 8.72 36.28
C PHE A 2 -18.35 8.52 36.01
N ASN A 3 -19.06 9.55 35.55
CA ASN A 3 -20.47 9.42 35.18
C ASN A 3 -20.58 9.51 33.65
N SER A 4 -20.53 8.35 33.00
CA SER A 4 -21.12 7.98 31.70
C SER A 4 -20.36 6.77 31.16
N SER A 5 -21.03 5.62 31.17
CA SER A 5 -20.50 4.35 30.67
C SER A 5 -20.20 4.44 29.17
N MET A 6 -18.92 4.50 28.83
CA MET A 6 -18.48 4.30 27.46
C MET A 6 -18.24 2.80 27.24
N TYR A 7 -18.83 2.25 26.19
CA TYR A 7 -18.48 0.92 25.72
C TYR A 7 -17.20 1.01 24.90
N LEU A 8 -16.12 0.44 25.42
CA LEU A 8 -14.92 0.15 24.65
C LEU A 8 -15.12 -1.18 23.91
N PRO A 9 -14.58 -1.34 22.70
CA PRO A 9 -13.75 -0.37 21.95
C PRO A 9 -14.54 0.80 21.36
N TYR A 10 -13.91 1.98 21.22
CA TYR A 10 -14.51 3.20 20.66
C TYR A 10 -13.73 3.69 19.43
N THR A 11 -14.40 3.79 18.27
CA THR A 11 -13.79 4.28 17.03
C THR A 11 -13.54 5.79 17.10
N LEU A 12 -12.26 6.18 17.03
CA LEU A 12 -11.80 7.58 17.02
C LEU A 12 -11.71 8.16 15.61
N PHE A 13 -11.37 7.33 14.62
CA PHE A 13 -11.27 7.76 13.23
C PHE A 13 -11.56 6.58 12.32
N GLU A 14 -12.31 6.85 11.25
CA GLU A 14 -12.60 5.93 10.17
C GLU A 14 -12.79 6.78 8.91
N PRO A 15 -12.13 6.43 7.79
CA PRO A 15 -12.16 7.24 6.60
C PRO A 15 -13.49 7.05 5.84
N VAL A 16 -13.73 7.95 4.88
CA VAL A 16 -14.84 7.78 3.93
C VAL A 16 -14.53 6.65 2.95
N THR A 17 -13.26 6.47 2.59
CA THR A 17 -12.79 5.32 1.81
C THR A 17 -13.03 4.03 2.59
N ARG A 18 -13.51 2.98 1.91
CA ARG A 18 -13.90 1.74 2.56
C ARG A 18 -12.72 0.78 2.61
N PHE A 19 -12.64 0.01 3.68
CA PHE A 19 -11.85 -1.22 3.68
C PHE A 19 -12.49 -2.22 2.72
N ASN A 20 -11.66 -2.98 2.03
CA ASN A 20 -12.02 -4.00 1.04
C ASN A 20 -12.83 -3.40 -0.11
N ASP A 21 -12.38 -2.26 -0.64
CA ASP A 21 -13.02 -1.62 -1.79
C ASP A 21 -12.53 -2.26 -3.10
N ASP A 22 -13.15 -3.39 -3.48
CA ASP A 22 -12.88 -4.07 -4.75
C ASP A 22 -13.24 -3.22 -5.99
N SER A 23 -13.94 -2.09 -5.81
CA SER A 23 -14.32 -1.20 -6.90
C SER A 23 -13.27 -0.11 -7.20
N ALA A 24 -12.20 -0.05 -6.41
CA ALA A 24 -11.11 0.90 -6.60
C ALA A 24 -10.40 0.69 -7.96
N GLY A 25 -9.89 1.78 -8.55
CA GLY A 25 -9.31 1.77 -9.90
C GLY A 25 -8.05 0.91 -10.04
N ASP A 26 -7.28 0.79 -8.96
CA ASP A 26 -6.11 -0.07 -8.80
C ASP A 26 -6.48 -1.53 -8.49
N MET A 27 -7.75 -1.83 -8.19
CA MET A 27 -8.27 -3.19 -7.98
C MET A 27 -8.86 -3.83 -9.25
N GLN A 28 -8.85 -3.12 -10.38
CA GLN A 28 -9.31 -3.64 -11.67
C GLN A 28 -8.31 -4.62 -12.30
N CYS A 29 -8.82 -5.67 -12.93
CA CYS A 29 -7.98 -6.67 -13.61
C CYS A 29 -8.69 -7.34 -14.79
N GLY A 30 -7.89 -7.80 -15.76
CA GLY A 30 -8.38 -8.53 -16.94
C GLY A 30 -9.38 -7.76 -17.81
N ASP A 31 -9.41 -6.43 -17.69
CA ASP A 31 -10.43 -5.55 -18.25
C ASP A 31 -10.01 -4.91 -19.58
N MET A 32 -8.77 -5.10 -20.02
CA MET A 32 -8.22 -4.48 -21.22
C MET A 32 -7.80 -5.49 -22.29
N GLY A 33 -8.09 -5.14 -23.55
CA GLY A 33 -7.52 -5.78 -24.74
C GLY A 33 -6.17 -5.19 -25.15
N GLU A 34 -5.57 -5.77 -26.19
CA GLU A 34 -4.28 -5.31 -26.73
C GLU A 34 -4.32 -3.84 -27.18
N GLU A 35 -5.33 -3.44 -27.96
CA GLU A 35 -5.43 -2.06 -28.48
C GLU A 35 -5.46 -1.01 -27.37
N GLU A 36 -6.17 -1.28 -26.27
CA GLU A 36 -6.28 -0.39 -25.12
C GLU A 36 -4.93 -0.25 -24.40
N LEU A 37 -4.23 -1.35 -24.18
CA LEU A 37 -2.89 -1.34 -23.56
C LEU A 37 -1.88 -0.61 -24.45
N LEU A 38 -1.94 -0.82 -25.77
CA LEU A 38 -1.09 -0.10 -26.71
C LEU A 38 -1.37 1.41 -26.71
N ALA A 39 -2.65 1.82 -26.61
CA ALA A 39 -3.02 3.23 -26.49
C ALA A 39 -2.49 3.87 -25.18
N LEU A 40 -2.27 3.07 -24.13
CA LEU A 40 -1.59 3.50 -22.90
C LEU A 40 -0.06 3.56 -23.03
N GLY A 41 0.50 3.20 -24.19
CA GLY A 41 1.93 3.20 -24.46
C GLY A 41 2.64 1.94 -23.97
N LEU A 42 1.91 0.85 -23.70
CA LEU A 42 2.48 -0.44 -23.27
C LEU A 42 2.98 -1.26 -24.47
N ASN A 43 3.88 -0.68 -25.26
CA ASN A 43 4.45 -1.28 -26.47
C ASN A 43 5.72 -2.11 -26.22
N ASP A 44 6.48 -1.79 -25.17
CA ASP A 44 7.68 -2.50 -24.69
C ASP A 44 7.42 -2.97 -23.26
N ILE A 45 6.99 -4.22 -23.12
CA ILE A 45 6.64 -4.83 -21.83
C ILE A 45 7.88 -5.43 -21.17
N SER A 46 8.61 -6.27 -21.90
CA SER A 46 9.67 -7.12 -21.40
C SER A 46 10.88 -7.08 -22.32
N GLU A 47 12.07 -7.16 -21.73
CA GLU A 47 13.32 -7.30 -22.47
C GLU A 47 13.51 -8.71 -23.07
N LYS A 48 12.81 -9.69 -22.52
CA LYS A 48 13.01 -11.13 -22.78
C LYS A 48 11.93 -11.74 -23.68
N VAL A 49 10.70 -11.23 -23.62
CA VAL A 49 9.55 -11.75 -24.38
C VAL A 49 8.68 -10.65 -24.98
N ASP A 50 8.02 -10.95 -26.10
CA ASP A 50 6.84 -10.23 -26.54
C ASP A 50 5.60 -10.98 -26.03
N PRO A 51 4.90 -10.47 -25.01
CA PRO A 51 3.76 -11.17 -24.44
C PRO A 51 2.49 -11.07 -25.30
N TYR A 52 2.39 -10.10 -26.22
CA TYR A 52 1.27 -10.01 -27.16
C TYR A 52 1.32 -11.15 -28.19
N ARG A 53 2.54 -11.54 -28.58
CA ARG A 53 2.77 -12.56 -29.62
C ARG A 53 3.17 -13.93 -29.05
N LEU A 54 3.40 -14.02 -27.74
CA LEU A 54 3.94 -15.20 -27.05
C LEU A 54 5.23 -15.71 -27.71
N ILE A 55 6.18 -14.80 -27.91
CA ILE A 55 7.52 -15.13 -28.43
C ILE A 55 8.59 -14.71 -27.44
N ARG A 56 9.64 -15.51 -27.36
CA ARG A 56 10.87 -15.20 -26.65
C ARG A 56 11.91 -14.65 -27.61
N TYR A 57 12.55 -13.54 -27.23
CA TYR A 57 13.60 -12.96 -28.04
C TYR A 57 14.89 -13.79 -27.93
N PRO A 58 15.63 -13.98 -29.03
CA PRO A 58 16.91 -14.69 -29.03
C PRO A 58 18.00 -13.93 -28.28
N PHE A 59 17.91 -12.60 -28.25
CA PHE A 59 18.79 -11.71 -27.49
C PHE A 59 17.92 -10.70 -26.72
N PRO A 60 18.35 -10.23 -25.54
CA PRO A 60 17.64 -9.19 -24.79
C PRO A 60 17.43 -7.95 -25.67
N HIS A 61 16.19 -7.47 -25.77
CA HIS A 61 15.82 -6.47 -26.77
C HIS A 61 15.92 -5.03 -26.21
N PRO A 62 16.76 -4.16 -26.79
CA PRO A 62 16.91 -2.78 -26.34
C PRO A 62 15.80 -1.89 -26.94
N GLY A 63 14.65 -1.85 -26.28
CA GLY A 63 13.58 -0.86 -26.53
C GLY A 63 12.73 -1.10 -27.77
N GLY A 64 11.43 -0.79 -27.67
CA GLY A 64 10.34 -1.05 -28.64
C GLY A 64 10.42 -0.34 -30.00
N ILE A 65 11.58 -0.35 -30.66
CA ILE A 65 11.82 0.25 -31.98
C ILE A 65 11.14 -0.58 -33.09
N ASP A 66 11.02 -1.91 -32.93
CA ASP A 66 10.56 -2.80 -34.00
C ASP A 66 9.07 -2.66 -34.39
N ARG A 67 8.18 -2.29 -33.45
CA ARG A 67 6.74 -2.18 -33.75
C ARG A 67 6.43 -1.01 -34.70
N TYR A 68 7.31 -0.01 -34.77
CA TYR A 68 7.20 1.12 -35.69
C TYR A 68 7.74 0.83 -37.10
N PHE A 69 8.63 -0.17 -37.25
CA PHE A 69 9.33 -0.44 -38.51
C PHE A 69 8.88 -1.73 -39.22
N GLY A 70 7.86 -2.43 -38.72
CA GLY A 70 7.31 -3.63 -39.39
C GLY A 70 8.29 -4.81 -39.48
N SER A 71 9.46 -4.70 -38.83
CA SER A 71 10.42 -5.77 -38.70
C SER A 71 9.86 -6.77 -37.70
N SER A 72 9.43 -7.93 -38.21
CA SER A 72 9.04 -9.05 -37.35
C SER A 72 10.30 -9.54 -36.65
N THR A 73 10.54 -9.08 -35.43
CA THR A 73 11.62 -9.63 -34.59
C THR A 73 11.47 -11.15 -34.58
N SER A 74 12.47 -11.84 -35.12
CA SER A 74 12.50 -13.31 -35.13
C SER A 74 12.61 -13.77 -33.68
N GLY A 75 11.70 -14.65 -33.26
CA GLY A 75 11.62 -15.14 -31.89
C GLY A 75 11.11 -16.58 -31.85
N ILE A 76 11.39 -17.25 -30.74
CA ILE A 76 10.93 -18.63 -30.52
C ILE A 76 9.53 -18.54 -29.92
N LYS A 77 8.55 -19.19 -30.54
CA LYS A 77 7.19 -19.26 -29.98
C LYS A 77 7.22 -20.04 -28.67
N ILE A 78 6.64 -19.47 -27.63
CA ILE A 78 6.59 -20.05 -26.28
C ILE A 78 5.14 -20.26 -25.83
N SER A 79 4.98 -21.05 -24.78
CA SER A 79 3.66 -21.21 -24.16
C SER A 79 3.28 -19.97 -23.34
N HIS A 80 1.98 -19.76 -23.12
CA HIS A 80 1.48 -18.72 -22.24
C HIS A 80 2.09 -18.81 -20.83
N ARG A 81 2.18 -20.03 -20.28
CA ARG A 81 2.78 -20.29 -18.97
C ARG A 81 4.25 -19.88 -18.93
N GLU A 82 5.02 -20.25 -19.95
CA GLU A 82 6.43 -19.86 -20.03
C GLU A 82 6.59 -18.33 -20.13
N CYS A 83 5.70 -17.65 -20.88
CA CYS A 83 5.69 -16.20 -20.94
C CYS A 83 5.43 -15.57 -19.57
N VAL A 84 4.41 -16.03 -18.84
CA VAL A 84 4.11 -15.61 -17.47
C VAL A 84 5.32 -15.83 -16.55
N ASP A 85 5.96 -16.99 -16.63
CA ASP A 85 7.12 -17.34 -15.81
C ASP A 85 8.27 -16.37 -16.04
N ILE A 86 8.53 -15.99 -17.30
CA ILE A 86 9.55 -15.01 -17.68
C ILE A 86 9.18 -13.60 -17.18
N LEU A 87 7.95 -13.14 -17.40
CA LEU A 87 7.48 -11.82 -16.97
C LEU A 87 7.61 -11.63 -15.45
N PHE A 88 7.15 -12.60 -14.66
CA PHE A 88 7.27 -12.52 -13.20
C PHE A 88 8.72 -12.59 -12.72
N THR A 89 9.57 -13.35 -13.42
CA THR A 89 11.00 -13.41 -13.09
C THR A 89 11.67 -12.06 -13.35
N GLU A 90 11.41 -11.46 -14.52
CA GLU A 90 11.91 -10.13 -14.86
C GLU A 90 11.35 -9.05 -13.92
N MET A 91 10.06 -9.11 -13.55
CA MET A 91 9.47 -8.21 -12.57
C MET A 91 10.20 -8.26 -11.22
N LYS A 92 10.57 -9.46 -10.74
CA LYS A 92 11.35 -9.61 -9.50
C LYS A 92 12.77 -9.06 -9.63
N GLU A 93 13.44 -9.32 -10.76
CA GLU A 93 14.77 -8.76 -11.02
C GLU A 93 14.75 -7.22 -11.02
N LEU A 94 13.76 -6.62 -11.69
CA LEU A 94 13.58 -5.17 -11.76
C LEU A 94 13.15 -4.57 -10.42
N ALA A 95 12.41 -5.31 -9.59
CA ALA A 95 12.05 -4.87 -8.24
C ALA A 95 13.26 -4.57 -7.36
N GLY A 96 14.41 -5.20 -7.65
CA GLY A 96 15.69 -4.92 -7.00
C GLY A 96 16.09 -3.44 -7.08
N MET A 97 15.66 -2.72 -8.14
CA MET A 97 15.93 -1.28 -8.30
C MET A 97 15.15 -0.37 -7.35
N PHE A 98 14.15 -0.90 -6.66
CA PHE A 98 13.32 -0.12 -5.75
C PHE A 98 13.51 -0.54 -4.30
N SER A 99 14.34 -1.55 -4.10
CA SER A 99 14.52 -2.25 -2.85
C SER A 99 16.01 -2.53 -2.61
N PHE A 100 16.84 -1.52 -2.90
CA PHE A 100 18.31 -1.62 -2.91
C PHE A 100 18.93 -1.87 -1.53
N TYR A 101 18.30 -1.40 -0.44
CA TYR A 101 18.86 -1.49 0.91
C TYR A 101 17.75 -1.51 1.97
N GLY A 102 17.91 -2.28 3.05
CA GLY A 102 17.06 -2.21 4.23
C GLY A 102 16.28 -3.48 4.59
N GLU A 103 15.56 -3.40 5.71
CA GLU A 103 14.83 -4.49 6.39
C GLU A 103 13.69 -5.09 5.55
N TYR A 104 13.16 -4.33 4.58
CA TYR A 104 11.97 -4.68 3.81
C TYR A 104 12.28 -5.22 2.42
N ARG A 105 13.56 -5.59 2.18
CA ARG A 105 13.98 -6.03 0.84
C ARG A 105 13.25 -7.26 0.32
N PHE A 106 12.96 -8.20 1.22
CA PHE A 106 12.27 -9.43 0.86
C PHE A 106 10.76 -9.23 0.70
N LEU A 107 10.20 -8.16 1.28
CA LEU A 107 8.76 -7.92 1.26
C LEU A 107 8.23 -7.71 -0.16
N ILE A 108 8.95 -7.00 -1.03
CA ILE A 108 8.52 -6.80 -2.42
C ILE A 108 8.54 -8.12 -3.20
N GLU A 109 9.51 -8.99 -2.93
CA GLU A 109 9.57 -10.32 -3.55
C GLU A 109 8.41 -11.22 -3.09
N GLU A 110 8.03 -11.12 -1.82
CA GLU A 110 6.85 -11.79 -1.26
C GLU A 110 5.55 -11.26 -1.88
N LEU A 111 5.40 -9.95 -2.02
CA LEU A 111 4.24 -9.32 -2.67
C LEU A 111 4.11 -9.75 -4.13
N ILE A 112 5.21 -9.77 -4.89
CA ILE A 112 5.20 -10.27 -6.27
C ILE A 112 4.89 -11.77 -6.32
N GLY A 113 5.41 -12.55 -5.37
CA GLY A 113 5.06 -13.96 -5.22
C GLY A 113 3.56 -14.15 -4.97
N HIS A 114 2.99 -13.34 -4.08
CA HIS A 114 1.56 -13.35 -3.77
C HIS A 114 0.72 -12.85 -4.95
N PHE A 115 1.19 -11.87 -5.73
CA PHE A 115 0.53 -11.45 -6.97
C PHE A 115 0.40 -12.60 -7.96
N ARG A 116 1.44 -13.44 -8.07
CA ARG A 116 1.44 -14.60 -8.97
C ARG A 116 0.56 -15.75 -8.50
N TYR A 117 0.59 -16.06 -7.20
CA TYR A 117 0.04 -17.32 -6.68
C TYR A 117 -1.14 -17.14 -5.72
N GLY A 118 -1.33 -15.94 -5.17
CA GLY A 118 -2.34 -15.63 -4.15
C GLY A 118 -3.75 -15.40 -4.70
N ASN A 119 -3.92 -15.29 -6.02
CA ASN A 119 -5.23 -15.20 -6.69
C ASN A 119 -6.17 -14.13 -6.08
N GLY A 120 -5.63 -12.96 -5.75
CA GLY A 120 -6.38 -11.84 -5.18
C GLY A 120 -6.74 -11.98 -3.70
N SER A 121 -6.32 -13.06 -3.03
CA SER A 121 -6.52 -13.17 -1.58
C SER A 121 -5.78 -12.06 -0.82
N PRO A 122 -6.31 -11.56 0.30
CA PRO A 122 -5.63 -10.53 1.07
C PRO A 122 -4.26 -10.99 1.57
N PHE A 123 -3.27 -10.09 1.53
CA PHE A 123 -1.91 -10.32 2.00
C PHE A 123 -1.72 -9.76 3.40
N TYR A 124 -1.00 -10.51 4.24
CA TYR A 124 -0.61 -10.09 5.58
C TYR A 124 0.84 -10.47 5.83
N ASN A 125 1.60 -9.56 6.43
CA ASN A 125 3.00 -9.79 6.75
C ASN A 125 3.39 -9.07 8.04
N GLN A 126 4.17 -9.74 8.90
CA GLN A 126 4.62 -9.16 10.17
C GLN A 126 5.58 -7.99 9.97
N GLN A 127 6.40 -7.99 8.91
CA GLN A 127 7.29 -6.88 8.59
C GLN A 127 6.51 -5.62 8.23
N LEU A 128 5.36 -5.74 7.55
CA LEU A 128 4.45 -4.62 7.30
C LEU A 128 3.89 -4.04 8.60
N ASN A 129 3.46 -4.88 9.55
CA ASN A 129 3.04 -4.40 10.87
C ASN A 129 4.17 -3.69 11.62
N SER A 130 5.40 -4.21 11.55
CA SER A 130 6.56 -3.58 12.18
C SER A 130 6.91 -2.24 11.52
N ALA A 131 6.86 -2.15 10.19
CA ALA A 131 7.04 -0.90 9.45
C ALA A 131 5.98 0.14 9.85
N PHE A 132 4.71 -0.28 9.88
CA PHE A 132 3.60 0.55 10.29
C PHE A 132 3.70 1.00 11.74
N HIS A 133 4.12 0.11 12.65
CA HIS A 133 4.38 0.46 14.05
C HIS A 133 5.46 1.54 14.17
N LYS A 134 6.60 1.39 13.47
CA LYS A 134 7.68 2.39 13.46
C LYS A 134 7.19 3.73 12.90
N ARG A 135 6.41 3.71 11.81
CA ARG A 135 5.82 4.89 11.18
C ARG A 135 4.86 5.63 12.11
N ILE A 136 3.92 4.92 12.74
CA ILE A 136 2.93 5.50 13.68
C ILE A 136 3.60 6.08 14.93
N ASN A 137 4.69 5.48 15.39
CA ASN A 137 5.42 5.94 16.58
C ASN A 137 6.49 7.01 16.30
N LYS A 138 6.73 7.38 15.03
CA LYS A 138 7.59 8.51 14.69
C LYS A 138 6.94 9.79 15.22
N ASN A 139 7.69 10.61 15.97
CA ASN A 139 7.17 11.83 16.58
C ASN A 139 6.99 12.96 15.55
N ILE A 140 6.06 12.78 14.62
CA ILE A 140 5.72 13.73 13.59
C ILE A 140 4.62 14.64 14.14
N LYS A 141 4.86 15.95 14.08
CA LYS A 141 3.86 16.97 14.45
C LYS A 141 2.58 16.75 13.61
N ASP A 142 1.43 16.92 14.24
CA ASP A 142 0.11 16.78 13.59
C ASP A 142 -0.21 15.36 13.05
N SER A 143 0.61 14.35 13.40
CA SER A 143 0.26 12.95 13.20
C SER A 143 -0.91 12.52 14.09
N PRO A 144 -1.68 11.47 13.72
CA PRO A 144 -2.81 11.02 14.52
C PRO A 144 -2.42 10.67 15.96
N LEU A 145 -1.28 10.00 16.15
CA LEU A 145 -0.79 9.65 17.49
C LEU A 145 -0.39 10.90 18.28
N PHE A 146 0.24 11.88 17.65
CA PHE A 146 0.60 13.15 18.28
C PHE A 146 -0.65 13.90 18.74
N ILE A 147 -1.65 14.04 17.87
CA ILE A 147 -2.92 14.74 18.19
C ILE A 147 -3.64 14.07 19.35
N ILE A 148 -3.73 12.73 19.35
CA ILE A 148 -4.38 12.00 20.45
C ILE A 148 -3.61 12.21 21.76
N LYS A 149 -2.27 12.10 21.74
CA LYS A 149 -1.42 12.34 22.91
C LYS A 149 -1.59 13.76 23.45
N ASP A 150 -1.53 14.76 22.59
CA ASP A 150 -1.64 16.18 22.96
C ASP A 150 -3.02 16.51 23.55
N CYS A 151 -4.10 16.05 22.90
CA CYS A 151 -5.46 16.22 23.43
C CYS A 151 -5.60 15.62 24.83
N ILE A 152 -5.11 14.41 25.03
CA ILE A 152 -5.15 13.73 26.32
C ILE A 152 -4.33 14.49 27.37
N GLN A 153 -3.12 14.97 27.02
CA GLN A 153 -2.25 15.71 27.93
C GLN A 153 -2.82 17.08 28.32
N ILE A 154 -3.39 17.83 27.38
CA ILE A 154 -4.03 19.13 27.64
C ILE A 154 -5.19 18.96 28.62
N GLU A 155 -6.03 17.96 28.42
CA GLU A 155 -7.18 17.72 29.31
C GLU A 155 -6.75 17.25 30.70
N PHE A 156 -5.63 16.52 30.80
CA PHE A 156 -5.04 16.17 32.10
C PHE A 156 -4.48 17.40 32.84
N LYS A 157 -3.74 18.29 32.16
CA LYS A 157 -3.16 19.52 32.73
C LYS A 157 -4.19 20.49 33.30
N LYS A 158 -5.43 20.47 32.77
CA LYS A 158 -6.53 21.32 33.28
C LYS A 158 -6.96 20.98 34.72
N ASN A 159 -6.47 19.89 35.30
CA ASN A 159 -6.60 19.53 36.72
C ASN A 159 -8.04 19.60 37.27
N THR A 160 -9.04 19.27 36.44
CA THR A 160 -10.43 19.21 36.87
C THR A 160 -10.71 17.89 37.59
N ARG A 161 -11.32 17.95 38.77
CA ARG A 161 -11.71 16.76 39.56
C ARG A 161 -12.64 15.80 38.79
N LYS A 162 -13.28 16.27 37.72
CA LYS A 162 -14.15 15.49 36.83
C LYS A 162 -13.67 15.64 35.39
N ILE A 163 -13.10 14.58 34.83
CA ILE A 163 -12.85 14.46 33.39
C ILE A 163 -14.11 13.84 32.76
N TYR A 164 -14.75 14.55 31.84
CA TYR A 164 -15.85 14.01 31.06
C TYR A 164 -15.31 13.43 29.75
N LEU A 165 -15.14 12.10 29.74
CA LEU A 165 -14.50 11.36 28.65
C LEU A 165 -15.16 11.63 27.27
N PRO A 166 -16.49 11.74 27.13
CA PRO A 166 -17.11 12.07 25.84
C PRO A 166 -16.63 13.39 25.23
N THR A 167 -16.36 14.43 26.03
CA THR A 167 -15.81 15.70 25.51
C THR A 167 -14.40 15.54 24.96
N ILE A 168 -13.55 14.77 25.65
CA ILE A 168 -12.18 14.50 25.18
C ILE A 168 -12.23 13.75 23.85
N LEU A 169 -13.07 12.72 23.75
CA LEU A 169 -13.17 11.89 22.56
C LEU A 169 -13.76 12.66 21.38
N HIS A 170 -14.75 13.52 21.63
CA HIS A 170 -15.28 14.42 20.61
C HIS A 170 -14.20 15.37 20.09
N LYS A 171 -13.41 15.97 20.99
CA LYS A 171 -12.28 16.83 20.61
C LYS A 171 -11.20 16.08 19.82
N ILE A 172 -10.87 14.85 20.24
CA ILE A 172 -9.95 13.98 19.48
C ILE A 172 -10.50 13.73 18.08
N LYS A 173 -11.77 13.33 17.95
CA LYS A 173 -12.42 13.10 16.65
C LYS A 173 -12.31 14.31 15.74
N THR A 174 -12.71 15.49 16.23
CA THR A 174 -12.67 16.73 15.46
C THR A 174 -11.26 17.10 15.03
N ASN A 175 -10.26 16.95 15.91
CA ASN A 175 -8.87 17.25 15.58
C ASN A 175 -8.27 16.22 14.60
N LEU A 176 -8.69 14.95 14.67
CA LEU A 176 -8.24 13.92 13.73
C LEU A 176 -8.72 14.15 12.30
N LEU A 177 -9.84 14.86 12.09
CA LEU A 177 -10.31 15.25 10.75
C LEU A 177 -9.31 16.15 10.02
N GLY A 178 -8.57 16.99 10.76
CA GLY A 178 -7.50 17.84 10.21
C GLY A 178 -6.11 17.21 10.27
N SER A 179 -5.99 15.95 10.68
CA SER A 179 -4.69 15.29 10.84
C SER A 179 -4.06 14.92 9.50
N HIS A 180 -2.74 14.93 9.45
CA HIS A 180 -2.01 14.33 8.34
C HIS A 180 -1.87 12.83 8.59
N LEU A 181 -2.64 12.00 7.89
CA LEU A 181 -2.52 10.55 7.98
C LEU A 181 -1.08 10.11 7.70
N ALA A 182 -0.63 9.05 8.39
CA ALA A 182 0.74 8.59 8.33
C ALA A 182 1.00 7.79 7.04
N LYS A 183 0.89 8.44 5.89
CA LYS A 183 1.17 7.85 4.57
C LYS A 183 2.65 7.48 4.43
N PHE A 184 2.94 6.45 3.64
CA PHE A 184 4.29 6.00 3.29
C PHE A 184 4.83 6.71 2.03
N ASN A 185 4.66 8.03 1.94
CA ASN A 185 4.94 8.81 0.73
C ASN A 185 6.25 9.60 0.77
N ASN A 186 7.09 9.42 1.80
CA ASN A 186 8.31 10.21 1.98
C ASN A 186 9.48 9.61 1.18
N LEU A 187 10.48 10.43 0.85
CA LEU A 187 11.67 10.02 0.09
C LEU A 187 12.43 8.83 0.71
N GLU A 188 12.42 8.71 2.04
CA GLU A 188 13.01 7.59 2.80
C GLU A 188 12.31 6.24 2.49
N ASP A 189 10.99 6.25 2.25
CA ASP A 189 10.21 5.05 1.90
C ASP A 189 10.49 4.57 0.48
N ARG A 190 10.81 5.50 -0.43
CA ARG A 190 11.09 5.19 -1.84
C ARG A 190 12.41 4.45 -2.05
N ILE A 191 13.30 4.47 -1.05
CA ILE A 191 14.66 3.91 -1.12
C ILE A 191 14.77 2.58 -0.36
N ASN A 192 13.87 2.33 0.61
CA ASN A 192 13.89 1.11 1.45
C ASN A 192 12.92 0.01 0.99
N GLY A 193 12.28 0.18 -0.18
CA GLY A 193 11.28 -0.75 -0.73
C GLY A 193 9.84 -0.51 -0.28
N LEU A 194 9.59 0.22 0.82
CA LEU A 194 8.22 0.43 1.33
C LEU A 194 7.36 1.29 0.41
N GLY A 195 7.95 2.26 -0.29
CA GLY A 195 7.21 3.14 -1.21
C GLY A 195 6.67 2.44 -2.46
N ILE A 196 7.09 1.19 -2.73
CA ILE A 196 6.48 0.31 -3.75
C ILE A 196 5.61 -0.77 -3.11
N CYS A 197 5.97 -1.26 -1.91
CA CYS A 197 5.20 -2.27 -1.19
C CYS A 197 3.86 -1.72 -0.64
N VAL A 198 3.83 -0.43 -0.32
CA VAL A 198 2.69 0.31 0.21
C VAL A 198 2.66 1.65 -0.54
N HIS A 199 1.96 1.66 -1.68
CA HIS A 199 1.95 2.78 -2.63
C HIS A 199 1.19 3.98 -2.05
N ASP A 200 0.11 3.73 -1.30
CA ASP A 200 -0.59 4.72 -0.46
C ASP A 200 -1.10 4.04 0.83
N ILE A 201 -1.93 4.70 1.62
CA ILE A 201 -2.80 4.02 2.60
C ILE A 201 -4.23 4.29 2.16
N ALA A 202 -4.83 3.30 1.48
CA ALA A 202 -6.20 3.39 0.97
C ALA A 202 -7.22 3.61 2.08
N ALA A 203 -7.05 2.92 3.22
CA ALA A 203 -7.92 3.09 4.39
C ALA A 203 -7.15 2.95 5.71
N GLN A 204 -7.52 3.74 6.73
CA GLN A 204 -6.95 3.66 8.07
C GLN A 204 -8.00 3.91 9.16
N LYS A 205 -8.19 2.96 10.07
CA LYS A 205 -9.08 3.06 11.24
C LYS A 205 -8.28 3.19 12.52
N ILE A 206 -8.73 4.07 13.42
CA ILE A 206 -8.14 4.26 14.75
C ILE A 206 -9.21 3.97 15.79
N THR A 207 -8.91 3.03 16.67
CA THR A 207 -9.83 2.59 17.73
C THR A 207 -9.18 2.73 19.09
N LEU A 208 -9.86 3.38 20.03
CA LEU A 208 -9.49 3.35 21.44
C LEU A 208 -10.00 2.04 22.03
N THR A 209 -9.10 1.16 22.47
CA THR A 209 -9.46 -0.16 23.00
C THR A 209 -9.42 -0.23 24.52
N ASN A 210 -8.58 0.60 25.15
CA ASN A 210 -8.52 0.74 26.59
C ASN A 210 -8.25 2.21 26.98
N PHE A 211 -8.85 2.66 28.08
CA PHE A 211 -8.58 3.96 28.67
C PHE A 211 -8.72 3.86 30.19
N GLN A 212 -7.63 4.14 30.92
CA GLN A 212 -7.60 4.07 32.37
C GLN A 212 -7.00 5.35 32.94
N LYS A 213 -7.61 5.86 34.02
CA LYS A 213 -7.07 6.98 34.79
C LYS A 213 -6.54 6.44 36.12
N TYR A 214 -5.33 6.84 36.48
CA TYR A 214 -4.71 6.57 37.76
C TYR A 214 -4.65 7.85 38.61
N ALA A 215 -4.20 7.73 39.86
CA ALA A 215 -4.08 8.87 40.77
C ALA A 215 -3.13 9.95 40.23
N ILE A 216 -2.01 9.54 39.63
CA ILE A 216 -0.95 10.42 39.13
C ILE A 216 -0.83 10.44 37.61
N GLY A 217 -1.72 9.74 36.89
CA GLY A 217 -1.52 9.55 35.45
C GLY A 217 -2.71 8.96 34.72
N LEU A 218 -2.48 8.55 33.48
CA LEU A 218 -3.45 7.88 32.65
C LEU A 218 -2.75 6.92 31.68
N SER A 219 -3.48 5.90 31.24
CA SER A 219 -3.09 5.06 30.12
C SER A 219 -4.21 4.99 29.09
N ALA A 220 -3.83 4.94 27.82
CA ALA A 220 -4.72 4.68 26.70
C ALA A 220 -4.07 3.65 25.77
N THR A 221 -4.86 2.71 25.27
CA THR A 221 -4.43 1.76 24.24
C THR A 221 -5.18 2.06 22.95
N LEU A 222 -4.43 2.29 21.89
CA LEU A 222 -4.94 2.59 20.56
C LEU A 222 -4.62 1.41 19.64
N HIS A 223 -5.60 1.01 18.84
CA HIS A 223 -5.45 0.06 17.76
C HIS A 223 -5.60 0.81 16.44
N PHE A 224 -4.53 0.79 15.65
CA PHE A 224 -4.48 1.31 14.30
C PHE A 224 -4.59 0.14 13.34
N VAL A 225 -5.56 0.18 12.44
CA VAL A 225 -5.72 -0.77 11.34
C VAL A 225 -5.59 0.02 10.05
N ALA A 226 -4.84 -0.48 9.09
CA ALA A 226 -4.69 0.13 7.79
C ALA A 226 -4.68 -0.93 6.69
N GLN A 227 -5.06 -0.49 5.51
CA GLN A 227 -5.10 -1.30 4.30
C GLN A 227 -4.62 -0.46 3.14
N ASP A 228 -3.86 -1.09 2.26
CA ASP A 228 -3.49 -0.56 0.96
C ASP A 228 -3.77 -1.59 -0.13
N HIS A 229 -3.62 -1.21 -1.40
CA HIS A 229 -3.86 -2.05 -2.55
C HIS A 229 -2.54 -2.40 -3.23
N PHE A 230 -2.32 -3.68 -3.51
CA PHE A 230 -1.28 -4.11 -4.44
C PHE A 230 -1.89 -4.23 -5.84
N GLY A 231 -1.98 -3.09 -6.51
CA GLY A 231 -2.52 -2.95 -7.84
C GLY A 231 -2.02 -1.67 -8.50
N LEU A 232 -2.35 -1.46 -9.77
CA LEU A 232 -1.98 -0.26 -10.53
C LEU A 232 -3.20 0.28 -11.25
N ASP A 233 -3.42 1.58 -11.11
CA ASP A 233 -4.45 2.26 -11.86
C ASP A 233 -3.92 2.76 -13.22
N VAL A 234 -4.83 3.22 -14.08
CA VAL A 234 -4.48 3.74 -15.40
C VAL A 234 -3.73 5.09 -15.31
N ALA A 235 -3.95 5.86 -14.23
CA ALA A 235 -3.29 7.14 -14.02
C ALA A 235 -1.79 6.95 -13.70
N ASP A 236 -1.43 5.89 -12.99
CA ASP A 236 -0.05 5.49 -12.68
C ASP A 236 0.74 5.26 -13.95
N ILE A 237 0.19 4.53 -14.92
CA ILE A 237 0.86 4.22 -16.19
C ILE A 237 0.91 5.42 -17.14
N LYS A 238 -0.05 6.34 -17.04
CA LYS A 238 0.01 7.62 -17.76
C LYS A 238 1.10 8.55 -17.21
N ASN A 239 1.58 8.31 -16.00
CA ASN A 239 2.69 9.07 -15.43
C ASN A 239 3.97 8.83 -16.25
N LYS A 240 4.56 9.92 -16.75
CA LYS A 240 5.78 9.88 -17.56
C LYS A 240 6.94 9.18 -16.86
N LEU A 241 7.06 9.28 -15.53
CA LEU A 241 8.14 8.66 -14.77
C LEU A 241 7.95 7.13 -14.67
N TYR A 242 6.74 6.67 -14.34
CA TYR A 242 6.48 5.24 -14.14
C TYR A 242 6.51 4.45 -15.44
N ARG A 243 6.05 5.04 -16.54
CA ARG A 243 6.08 4.39 -17.86
C ARG A 243 7.49 4.02 -18.34
N GLU A 244 8.52 4.76 -17.93
CA GLU A 244 9.91 4.46 -18.34
C GLU A 244 10.42 3.15 -17.74
N PHE A 245 9.91 2.73 -16.57
CA PHE A 245 10.35 1.50 -15.93
C PHE A 245 9.55 0.30 -16.43
N ARG A 246 10.24 -0.70 -17.00
CA ARG A 246 9.64 -1.99 -17.38
C ARG A 246 8.90 -2.67 -16.22
N PHE A 247 9.33 -2.45 -14.98
CA PHE A 247 8.64 -2.98 -13.80
C PHE A 247 7.15 -2.63 -13.77
N PHE A 248 6.80 -1.35 -13.92
CA PHE A 248 5.39 -0.91 -13.93
C PHE A 248 4.65 -1.37 -15.19
N ARG A 249 5.35 -1.44 -16.33
CA ARG A 249 4.77 -1.94 -17.59
C ARG A 249 4.41 -3.43 -17.51
N ILE A 250 5.31 -4.26 -16.96
CA ILE A 250 5.05 -5.69 -16.71
C ILE A 250 3.90 -5.85 -15.72
N TRP A 251 3.93 -5.10 -14.60
CA TRP A 251 2.87 -5.17 -13.60
C TRP A 251 1.50 -4.83 -14.20
N CYS A 252 1.39 -3.69 -14.90
CA CYS A 252 0.15 -3.30 -15.55
C CYS A 252 -0.31 -4.32 -16.59
N PHE A 253 0.62 -4.84 -17.40
CA PHE A 253 0.28 -5.86 -18.40
C PHE A 253 -0.26 -7.13 -17.75
N LEU A 254 0.42 -7.68 -16.74
CA LEU A 254 -0.03 -8.86 -16.00
C LEU A 254 -1.39 -8.66 -15.32
N LEU A 255 -1.66 -7.45 -14.82
CA LEU A 255 -2.89 -7.09 -14.12
C LEU A 255 -4.07 -6.89 -15.09
N ARG A 256 -3.90 -6.07 -16.12
CA ARG A 256 -4.99 -5.51 -16.94
C ARG A 256 -5.28 -6.31 -18.21
N HIS A 257 -4.29 -7.00 -18.77
CA HIS A 257 -4.49 -7.77 -20.00
C HIS A 257 -5.47 -8.93 -19.77
N ARG A 258 -6.57 -8.96 -20.51
CA ARG A 258 -7.67 -9.95 -20.36
C ARG A 258 -7.24 -11.42 -20.35
N ASP A 259 -6.21 -11.76 -21.13
CA ASP A 259 -5.73 -13.14 -21.24
C ASP A 259 -4.72 -13.53 -20.13
N PHE A 260 -4.18 -12.56 -19.39
CA PHE A 260 -3.25 -12.78 -18.28
C PHE A 260 -3.96 -12.62 -16.93
N ALA A 261 -4.65 -11.49 -16.73
CA ALA A 261 -5.62 -11.21 -15.68
C ALA A 261 -5.21 -11.66 -14.25
N PHE A 262 -3.96 -11.38 -13.85
CA PHE A 262 -3.53 -11.63 -12.48
C PHE A 262 -4.22 -10.67 -11.52
N LYS A 263 -4.81 -11.20 -10.45
CA LYS A 263 -5.67 -10.41 -9.56
C LYS A 263 -4.85 -9.55 -8.59
N PRO A 264 -5.19 -8.26 -8.44
CA PRO A 264 -4.65 -7.41 -7.39
C PRO A 264 -5.22 -7.87 -6.04
N PHE A 265 -4.65 -7.37 -4.95
CA PHE A 265 -5.05 -7.78 -3.61
C PHE A 265 -4.85 -6.69 -2.57
N PHE A 266 -5.60 -6.79 -1.49
CA PHE A 266 -5.43 -5.92 -0.32
C PHE A 266 -4.20 -6.32 0.49
N THR A 267 -3.38 -5.34 0.88
CA THR A 267 -2.34 -5.49 1.89
C THR A 267 -2.85 -4.98 3.22
N ASN A 268 -2.98 -5.86 4.21
CA ASN A 268 -3.52 -5.52 5.53
C ASN A 268 -2.41 -5.41 6.56
N PHE A 269 -2.43 -4.33 7.34
CA PHE A 269 -1.47 -4.15 8.41
C PHE A 269 -2.09 -3.40 9.59
N ASN A 270 -1.58 -3.67 10.79
CA ASN A 270 -2.09 -3.07 12.01
C ASN A 270 -0.99 -2.86 13.04
N THR A 271 -1.29 -2.01 14.02
CA THR A 271 -0.42 -1.82 15.17
C THR A 271 -1.20 -1.39 16.41
N ILE A 272 -0.70 -1.80 17.58
CA ILE A 272 -1.21 -1.38 18.87
C ILE A 272 -0.18 -0.45 19.52
N THR A 273 -0.63 0.73 19.90
CA THR A 273 0.20 1.74 20.58
C THR A 273 -0.39 2.07 21.93
N ARG A 274 0.46 2.09 22.96
CA ARG A 274 0.09 2.52 24.31
C ARG A 274 0.58 3.93 24.56
N ILE A 275 -0.29 4.77 25.07
CA ILE A 275 0.03 6.09 25.60
C ILE A 275 0.00 5.98 27.12
N GLY A 276 1.07 6.38 27.78
CA GLY A 276 1.14 6.48 29.24
C GLY A 276 1.83 7.77 29.64
N SER A 277 1.27 8.45 30.64
CA SER A 277 1.97 9.48 31.41
C SER A 277 1.82 9.08 32.87
N TYR A 278 2.95 8.72 33.49
CA TYR A 278 3.04 8.28 34.89
C TYR A 278 3.62 9.39 35.75
#